data_AF-A0A1R0X2P0-F1
#
_entry.id   AF-A0A1R0X2P0-F1
#
_cell.length_a   1.000
_cell.length_b   1.000
_cell.length_c   1.000
_cell.angle_alpha   90.00
_cell.angle_beta   90.00
_cell.angle_gamma   90.00
#
_symmetry.space_group_name_H-M   'P 1'
#
loop_
_entity.id
_entity.type
_entity.pdbx_description
1 polymer ?
#
loop_
_entity_poly.entity_id
_entity_poly.type
_entity_poly.pdbx_seq_one_letter_code
_entity_poly.pdbx_strand_id
1 'polypeptide(L)'
;MGREVIALKKTELLAEQSRLLALANELARKHWGVEYTGTLTLTNRYWRRRWAMYRYLRNGEPIQDIYMSGPTNGERPEEDVIGSLLHELVHWRLHTLGLPASDIDREFIAECLRVGAPISGAGAAQKAYERYLQAEKEVA
;
A
#
# COMPACT_ATOMS: atom_id res chain seq x y z
N MET A 1 -15.83 -20.24 -15.12
CA MET A 1 -14.93 -21.14 -14.35
C MET A 1 -14.69 -20.51 -12.99
N GLY A 2 -15.21 -21.11 -11.92
CA GLY A 2 -14.87 -20.68 -10.57
C GLY A 2 -13.44 -21.11 -10.26
N ARG A 3 -12.53 -20.17 -10.04
CA ARG A 3 -11.19 -20.48 -9.52
C ARG A 3 -11.34 -20.89 -8.07
N GLU A 4 -10.81 -22.06 -7.72
CA GLU A 4 -10.71 -22.52 -6.36
C GLU A 4 -9.62 -21.69 -5.66
N VAL A 5 -10.05 -20.65 -4.96
CA VAL A 5 -9.14 -19.84 -4.16
C VAL A 5 -8.84 -20.63 -2.89
N ILE A 6 -7.61 -21.12 -2.77
CA ILE A 6 -7.16 -21.88 -1.60
C ILE A 6 -7.08 -20.92 -0.42
N ALA A 7 -7.98 -21.08 0.53
CA ALA A 7 -7.92 -20.36 1.79
C ALA A 7 -6.68 -20.81 2.58
N LEU A 8 -5.91 -19.85 3.10
CA LEU A 8 -4.75 -20.12 3.94
C LEU A 8 -5.20 -20.73 5.27
N LYS A 9 -4.41 -21.67 5.82
CA LYS A 9 -4.61 -22.09 7.20
C LYS A 9 -4.32 -20.93 8.13
N LYS A 10 -4.94 -20.91 9.30
CA LYS A 10 -4.76 -19.83 10.29
C LYS A 10 -3.29 -19.60 10.64
N THR A 11 -2.50 -20.65 10.77
CA THR A 11 -1.06 -20.57 11.07
C THR A 11 -0.27 -19.93 9.93
N GLU A 12 -0.56 -20.28 8.69
CA GLU A 12 0.08 -19.71 7.49
C GLU A 12 -0.28 -18.23 7.33
N LEU A 13 -1.54 -17.87 7.57
CA LEU A 13 -2.01 -16.47 7.52
C LEU A 13 -1.30 -15.60 8.55
N LEU A 14 -1.12 -16.10 9.79
CA LEU A 14 -0.42 -15.38 10.83
C LEU A 14 1.08 -15.24 10.53
N ALA A 15 1.72 -16.30 10.04
CA ALA A 15 3.13 -16.26 9.64
C ALA A 15 3.35 -15.24 8.52
N GLU A 16 2.48 -15.23 7.50
CA GLU A 16 2.56 -14.27 6.40
C GLU A 16 2.30 -12.84 6.86
N GLN A 17 1.33 -12.62 7.77
CA GLN A 17 1.11 -11.31 8.38
C GLN A 17 2.35 -10.81 9.13
N SER A 18 3.00 -11.67 9.91
CA SER A 18 4.25 -11.34 10.61
C SER A 18 5.38 -11.00 9.63
N ARG A 19 5.51 -11.76 8.54
CA ARG A 19 6.50 -11.51 7.48
C ARG A 19 6.28 -10.14 6.82
N LEU A 20 5.05 -9.84 6.42
CA LEU A 20 4.69 -8.56 5.80
C LEU A 20 4.89 -7.38 6.76
N LEU A 21 4.60 -7.56 8.05
CA LEU A 21 4.86 -6.51 9.05
C LEU A 21 6.35 -6.26 9.26
N ALA A 22 7.18 -7.30 9.27
CA ALA A 22 8.64 -7.15 9.33
C ALA A 22 9.16 -6.41 8.09
N LEU A 23 8.68 -6.80 6.91
CA LEU A 23 9.01 -6.13 5.65
C LEU A 23 8.54 -4.66 5.63
N ALA A 24 7.36 -4.36 6.19
CA ALA A 24 6.87 -2.99 6.28
C ALA A 24 7.82 -2.10 7.09
N ASN A 25 8.35 -2.62 8.21
CA ASN A 25 9.34 -1.91 9.02
C ASN A 25 10.68 -1.75 8.28
N GLU A 26 11.13 -2.76 7.55
CA GLU A 26 12.35 -2.67 6.72
C GLU A 26 12.22 -1.61 5.64
N LEU A 27 11.11 -1.60 4.90
CA LEU A 27 10.81 -0.57 3.90
C LEU A 27 10.72 0.81 4.53
N ALA A 28 10.08 0.92 5.70
CA ALA A 28 9.94 2.19 6.38
C ALA A 28 11.30 2.78 6.80
N ARG A 29 12.17 1.96 7.38
CA ARG A 29 13.54 2.34 7.70
C ARG A 29 14.32 2.71 6.45
N LYS A 30 14.24 1.90 5.39
CA LYS A 30 14.98 2.11 4.15
C LYS A 30 14.64 3.45 3.49
N HIS A 31 13.36 3.81 3.42
CA HIS A 31 12.92 4.97 2.62
C HIS A 31 12.75 6.26 3.42
N TRP A 32 12.56 6.17 4.74
CA TRP A 32 12.28 7.32 5.60
C TRP A 32 13.11 7.37 6.89
N GLY A 33 13.91 6.35 7.19
CA GLY A 33 14.72 6.30 8.42
C GLY A 33 13.89 6.18 9.71
N VAL A 34 12.64 5.71 9.63
CA VAL A 34 11.72 5.57 10.77
C VAL A 34 11.07 4.19 10.81
N GLU A 35 10.62 3.78 11.99
CA GLU A 35 9.85 2.54 12.18
C GLU A 35 8.40 2.71 11.72
N TYR A 36 7.81 1.63 11.20
CA TYR A 36 6.38 1.59 10.91
C TYR A 36 5.60 1.40 12.21
N THR A 37 4.81 2.42 12.59
CA THR A 37 4.07 2.45 13.86
C THR A 37 2.63 1.95 13.74
N GLY A 38 2.19 1.56 12.54
CA GLY A 38 0.84 1.06 12.30
C GLY A 38 0.71 -0.44 12.53
N THR A 39 -0.46 -0.97 12.21
CA THR A 39 -0.74 -2.41 12.20
C THR A 39 -0.86 -2.92 10.77
N LEU A 40 -0.53 -4.20 10.57
CA LEU A 40 -0.80 -4.89 9.31
C LEU A 40 -1.76 -6.03 9.58
N THR A 41 -2.91 -6.01 8.92
CA THR A 41 -3.90 -7.07 9.04
C THR A 41 -4.06 -7.79 7.71
N LEU A 42 -3.85 -9.11 7.74
CA LEU A 42 -4.01 -9.98 6.58
C LEU A 42 -5.31 -10.77 6.68
N THR A 43 -6.17 -10.64 5.67
CA THR A 43 -7.45 -11.37 5.65
C THR A 43 -7.35 -12.66 4.85
N ASN A 44 -8.14 -13.67 5.25
CA ASN A 44 -8.29 -14.90 4.48
C ASN A 44 -9.43 -14.82 3.44
N ARG A 45 -9.77 -13.60 2.99
CA ARG A 45 -10.86 -13.38 2.02
C ARG A 45 -10.27 -12.93 0.71
N TYR A 46 -10.64 -13.60 -0.39
CA TYR A 46 -10.26 -13.17 -1.73
C TYR A 46 -10.82 -11.79 -2.09
N TRP A 47 -9.98 -10.92 -2.64
CA TRP A 47 -10.35 -9.60 -3.11
C TRP A 47 -10.29 -9.53 -4.64
N ARG A 48 -11.39 -9.05 -5.25
CA ARG A 48 -11.51 -8.98 -6.72
C ARG A 48 -11.07 -7.65 -7.34
N ARG A 49 -11.06 -6.56 -6.57
CA ARG A 49 -10.97 -5.18 -7.09
C ARG A 49 -9.85 -4.35 -6.47
N ARG A 50 -9.11 -4.90 -5.52
CA ARG A 50 -8.03 -4.19 -4.81
C ARG A 50 -7.02 -5.20 -4.29
N TRP A 51 -5.81 -4.72 -4.07
CA TRP A 51 -4.68 -5.53 -3.62
C TRP A 51 -4.29 -5.23 -2.17
N ALA A 52 -4.30 -3.96 -1.80
CA ALA A 52 -4.06 -3.48 -0.45
C ALA A 52 -4.94 -2.25 -0.17
N MET A 53 -4.91 -1.76 1.07
CA MET A 53 -5.53 -0.51 1.49
C MET A 53 -4.98 -0.05 2.84
N TYR A 54 -4.57 1.21 2.92
CA TYR A 54 -4.32 1.91 4.17
C TYR A 54 -5.63 2.47 4.74
N ARG A 55 -5.86 2.24 6.02
CA ARG A 55 -7.02 2.75 6.76
C ARG A 55 -6.53 3.72 7.81
N TYR A 56 -7.03 4.96 7.74
CA TYR A 56 -6.75 6.02 8.71
C TYR A 56 -7.90 6.27 9.71
N LEU A 57 -9.08 5.68 9.46
CA LEU A 57 -10.25 5.77 10.34
C LEU A 57 -10.99 4.43 10.42
N ARG A 58 -11.52 4.10 11.60
CA ARG A 58 -12.44 2.99 11.83
C ARG A 58 -13.51 3.41 12.83
N ASN A 59 -14.78 3.44 12.38
CA ASN A 59 -15.92 3.88 13.20
C ASN A 59 -15.73 5.28 13.80
N GLY A 60 -15.09 6.19 13.05
CA GLY A 60 -14.78 7.55 13.51
C GLY A 60 -13.48 7.68 14.30
N GLU A 61 -12.88 6.58 14.73
CA GLU A 61 -11.63 6.59 15.49
C GLU A 61 -10.41 6.54 14.57
N PRO A 62 -9.36 7.36 14.81
CA PRO A 62 -8.09 7.28 14.11
C PRO A 62 -7.45 5.91 14.25
N ILE A 63 -7.03 5.33 13.13
CA ILE A 63 -6.23 4.10 13.09
C ILE A 63 -5.10 4.28 12.08
N GLN A 64 -4.13 3.36 12.08
CA GLN A 64 -3.08 3.30 11.08
C GLN A 64 -2.90 1.84 10.68
N ASP A 65 -3.79 1.32 9.84
CA ASP A 65 -3.81 -0.11 9.51
C ASP A 65 -3.64 -0.34 8.00
N ILE A 66 -2.63 -1.11 7.62
CA ILE A 66 -2.49 -1.65 6.27
C ILE A 66 -3.26 -2.96 6.20
N TYR A 67 -4.21 -3.01 5.27
CA TYR A 67 -5.12 -4.12 5.08
C TYR A 67 -4.81 -4.84 3.76
N MET A 68 -4.56 -6.15 3.82
CA MET A 68 -4.26 -6.96 2.63
C MET A 68 -5.06 -8.28 2.63
N SER A 69 -5.04 -8.98 1.49
CA SER A 69 -5.64 -10.30 1.34
C SER A 69 -4.58 -11.35 1.08
N GLY A 70 -4.51 -12.36 1.97
CA GLY A 70 -3.59 -13.47 1.83
C GLY A 70 -3.81 -14.25 0.52
N PRO A 71 -5.06 -14.69 0.23
CA PRO A 71 -5.33 -15.39 -1.02
C PRO A 71 -5.06 -14.55 -2.29
N THR A 72 -5.35 -13.25 -2.28
CA THR A 72 -5.04 -12.38 -3.43
C THR A 72 -3.54 -12.17 -3.59
N ASN A 73 -2.78 -12.04 -2.48
CA ASN A 73 -1.33 -11.93 -2.54
C ASN A 73 -0.69 -13.23 -3.06
N GLY A 74 -1.20 -14.40 -2.68
CA GLY A 74 -0.69 -15.69 -3.14
C GLY A 74 -0.84 -15.96 -4.65
N GLU A 75 -1.70 -15.19 -5.35
CA GLU A 75 -1.85 -15.27 -6.81
C GLU A 75 -0.94 -14.28 -7.57
N ARG A 76 -0.19 -13.44 -6.84
CA ARG A 76 0.58 -12.34 -7.40
C ARG A 76 2.07 -12.60 -7.24
N PRO A 77 2.91 -12.12 -8.17
CA PRO A 77 4.35 -12.08 -7.98
C PRO A 77 4.70 -11.34 -6.68
N GLU A 78 5.79 -11.75 -6.03
CA GLU A 78 6.19 -11.18 -4.75
C GLU A 78 6.46 -9.68 -4.89
N GLU A 79 7.12 -9.27 -5.97
CA GLU A 79 7.41 -7.87 -6.29
C GLU A 79 6.15 -7.00 -6.36
N ASP A 80 5.03 -7.54 -6.84
CA ASP A 80 3.74 -6.82 -6.91
C ASP A 80 3.13 -6.66 -5.51
N VAL A 81 3.27 -7.68 -4.65
CA VAL A 81 2.84 -7.62 -3.25
C VAL A 81 3.65 -6.57 -2.49
N ILE A 82 4.97 -6.57 -2.67
CA ILE A 82 5.88 -5.58 -2.07
C ILE A 82 5.55 -4.18 -2.59
N GLY A 83 5.31 -4.02 -3.89
CA GLY A 83 4.91 -2.74 -4.49
C GLY A 83 3.61 -2.20 -3.89
N SER A 84 2.60 -3.06 -3.70
CA SER A 84 1.37 -2.67 -3.01
C SER A 84 1.62 -2.29 -1.55
N LEU A 85 2.44 -3.04 -0.82
CA LEU A 85 2.79 -2.71 0.56
C LEU A 85 3.49 -1.35 0.64
N LEU A 86 4.45 -1.08 -0.25
CA LEU A 86 5.17 0.19 -0.29
C LEU A 86 4.24 1.36 -0.64
N HIS A 87 3.29 1.16 -1.56
CA HIS A 87 2.25 2.14 -1.87
C HIS A 87 1.42 2.50 -0.63
N GLU A 88 0.94 1.51 0.13
CA GLU A 88 0.20 1.79 1.37
C GLU A 88 1.06 2.44 2.46
N LEU A 89 2.35 2.15 2.50
CA LEU A 89 3.29 2.82 3.39
C LEU A 89 3.50 4.30 3.04
N VAL A 90 3.40 4.69 1.76
CA VAL A 90 3.42 6.11 1.37
C VAL A 90 2.20 6.82 1.97
N HIS A 91 1.01 6.24 1.88
CA HIS A 91 -0.19 6.79 2.54
C HIS A 91 0.03 6.96 4.04
N TRP A 92 0.52 5.91 4.71
CA TRP A 92 0.85 5.97 6.14
C TRP A 92 1.82 7.11 6.43
N ARG A 93 2.92 7.18 5.69
CA ARG A 93 3.97 8.16 5.97
C ARG A 93 3.45 9.58 5.84
N LEU A 94 2.81 9.92 4.72
CA LEU A 94 2.27 11.25 4.50
C LEU A 94 1.20 11.61 5.52
N HIS A 95 0.32 10.67 5.86
CA HIS A 95 -0.68 10.87 6.91
C HIS A 95 -0.04 11.16 8.28
N THR A 96 1.01 10.43 8.67
CA THR A 96 1.72 10.69 9.95
C THR A 96 2.45 12.04 9.98
N LEU A 97 2.75 12.61 8.82
CA LEU A 97 3.35 13.94 8.68
C LEU A 97 2.29 15.06 8.57
N GLY A 98 1.00 14.72 8.53
CA GLY A 98 -0.08 15.69 8.30
C GLY A 98 -0.12 16.24 6.87
N LEU A 99 0.42 15.50 5.90
CA LEU A 99 0.46 15.88 4.49
C LEU A 99 -0.70 15.26 3.69
N PRO A 100 -1.09 15.89 2.56
CA PRO A 100 -1.99 15.26 1.59
C PRO A 100 -1.47 13.89 1.18
N ALA A 101 -2.37 12.91 1.16
CA ALA A 101 -2.02 11.50 1.04
C ALA A 101 -3.03 10.74 0.17
N SER A 102 -3.82 11.41 -0.68
CA SER A 102 -4.68 10.77 -1.67
C SER A 102 -3.87 10.34 -2.91
N ASP A 103 -4.31 9.30 -3.62
CA ASP A 103 -3.68 8.83 -4.88
C ASP A 103 -3.52 9.91 -5.97
N ILE A 104 -4.28 11.00 -5.85
CA ILE A 104 -4.29 12.12 -6.79
C ILE A 104 -3.55 13.36 -6.29
N ASP A 105 -3.07 13.33 -5.05
CA ASP A 105 -2.35 14.45 -4.45
C ASP A 105 -0.92 14.50 -4.97
N ARG A 106 -0.40 15.73 -5.14
CA ARG A 106 0.94 15.96 -5.67
C ARG A 106 2.01 15.34 -4.77
N GLU A 107 1.85 15.50 -3.46
CA GLU A 107 2.73 14.97 -2.42
C GLU A 107 2.80 13.45 -2.47
N PHE A 108 1.65 12.79 -2.65
CA PHE A 108 1.56 11.34 -2.79
C PHE A 108 2.30 10.85 -4.03
N ILE A 109 2.01 11.44 -5.18
CA ILE A 109 2.64 11.06 -6.45
C ILE A 109 4.16 11.27 -6.40
N ALA A 110 4.61 12.43 -5.90
CA ALA A 110 6.02 12.75 -5.76
C ALA A 110 6.73 11.72 -4.87
N GLU A 111 6.10 11.36 -3.75
CA GLU A 111 6.68 10.43 -2.80
C GLU A 111 6.71 8.99 -3.35
N CYS A 112 5.66 8.55 -4.04
CA CYS A 112 5.65 7.27 -4.74
C CYS A 112 6.82 7.17 -5.74
N LEU A 113 7.04 8.21 -6.56
CA LEU A 113 8.17 8.23 -7.49
C LEU A 113 9.52 8.18 -6.77
N ARG A 114 9.68 8.94 -5.69
CA ARG A 114 10.93 9.00 -4.91
C ARG A 114 11.30 7.64 -4.33
N VAL A 115 10.33 6.89 -3.81
CA VAL A 115 10.57 5.58 -3.17
C VAL A 115 10.47 4.41 -4.14
N GLY A 116 10.01 4.64 -5.37
CA GLY A 116 9.77 3.59 -6.37
C GLY A 116 8.49 2.79 -6.13
N ALA A 117 7.50 3.36 -5.43
CA ALA A 117 6.19 2.74 -5.28
C ALA A 117 5.36 2.86 -6.56
N PRO A 118 4.55 1.86 -6.92
CA PRO A 118 3.66 1.96 -8.06
C PRO A 118 2.56 3.00 -7.82
N ILE A 119 2.16 3.71 -8.87
CA ILE A 119 0.95 4.54 -8.86
C ILE A 119 -0.27 3.66 -9.04
N SER A 120 -1.34 3.96 -8.31
CA SER A 120 -2.63 3.28 -8.41
C SER A 120 -3.14 3.23 -9.85
N GLY A 121 -3.59 2.05 -10.31
CA GLY A 121 -4.12 1.86 -11.67
C GLY A 121 -5.47 2.54 -11.92
N ALA A 122 -6.07 3.19 -10.90
CA ALA A 122 -7.32 3.92 -11.05
C ALA A 122 -7.15 5.08 -12.04
N GLY A 123 -8.13 5.27 -12.93
CA GLY A 123 -8.03 6.28 -13.99
C GLY A 123 -7.84 7.72 -13.49
N ALA A 124 -8.33 8.05 -12.29
CA ALA A 124 -8.09 9.35 -11.67
C ALA A 124 -6.63 9.52 -11.22
N ALA A 125 -6.05 8.49 -10.60
CA ALA A 125 -4.65 8.46 -10.17
C ALA A 125 -3.70 8.55 -11.38
N GLN A 126 -3.98 7.79 -12.45
CA GLN A 126 -3.19 7.85 -13.69
C GLN A 126 -3.22 9.25 -14.33
N LYS A 127 -4.40 9.88 -14.42
CA LYS A 127 -4.52 11.26 -14.93
C LYS A 127 -3.80 12.28 -14.04
N ALA A 128 -3.86 12.11 -12.72
CA ALA A 128 -3.16 13.00 -11.79
C ALA A 128 -1.64 12.85 -11.95
N TYR A 129 -1.16 11.62 -12.11
CA TYR A 129 0.25 11.32 -12.38
C TYR A 129 0.74 11.93 -13.71
N GLU A 130 -0.02 11.79 -14.80
CA GLU A 130 0.31 12.44 -16.09
C GLU A 130 0.44 13.96 -15.95
N ARG A 131 -0.50 14.59 -15.24
CA ARG A 131 -0.46 16.04 -14.97
C ARG A 131 0.74 16.44 -14.12
N TYR A 132 1.07 15.64 -13.11
CA TYR A 132 2.26 15.84 -12.29
C TYR A 132 3.52 15.85 -13.15
N LEU A 133 3.71 14.83 -14.00
CA LEU A 133 4.88 14.75 -14.90
C LEU A 133 4.95 15.91 -15.89
N GLN A 134 3.82 16.38 -16.40
CA GLN A 134 3.79 17.52 -17.30
C GLN A 134 4.22 18.81 -16.58
N ALA A 135 3.72 19.05 -15.36
CA ALA A 135 4.11 20.20 -14.56
C ALA A 135 5.60 20.21 -14.19
N GLU A 136 6.18 19.05 -13.84
CA GLU A 136 7.63 18.96 -13.53
C GLU A 136 8.51 19.28 -14.75
N LYS A 137 8.07 18.97 -15.97
CA LYS A 137 8.79 19.31 -17.20
C LYS A 137 8.75 20.79 -17.55
N GLU A 138 7.67 21.48 -17.21
CA GLU A 138 7.52 22.92 -17.48
C GLU A 138 8.35 23.79 -16.51
N VAL A 139 8.76 23.22 -15.38
CA VAL A 139 9.55 23.89 -14.34
C VAL A 139 11.06 23.60 -14.48
N ALA A 140 11.44 22.54 -15.20
CA ALA A 140 12.81 22.13 -15.45
C ALA A 140 13.44 22.83 -16.67
#